data_AF-A0A562PLG9-F1
#
_entry.id   AF-A0A562PLG9-F1
#
_cell.length_a   1.000
_cell.length_b   1.000
_cell.length_c   1.000
_cell.angle_alpha   90.00
_cell.angle_beta   90.00
_cell.angle_gamma   90.00
#
_symmetry.space_group_name_H-M   'P 1'
#
loop_
_entity.id
_entity.type
_entity.pdbx_description
1 polymer ?
#
loop_
_entity_poly.entity_id
_entity_poly.type
_entity_poly.pdbx_seq_one_letter_code
_entity_poly.pdbx_strand_id
1 'polypeptide(L)'
;MDGTWKQAVTAVEKQRPLVRNAAFVAQSVPSVMQAGKSYAVSITMRNTGTTNWGWEGYKLGSQVPADSTIWGTGRATLNTSPSEIVLPGQTKTFAFTVTAPSTPGTYPFQWRVLQEGVEWFGTASPLLQVSVVQ
;
A
#
# COMPACT_ATOMS: atom_id res chain seq x y z
N MET A 1 33.10 -22.90 -34.33
CA MET A 1 31.87 -23.66 -34.03
C MET A 1 31.94 -23.96 -32.55
N ASP A 2 31.82 -22.93 -31.72
CA ASP A 2 30.60 -22.26 -31.19
C ASP A 2 30.19 -22.80 -29.80
N GLY A 3 31.08 -22.58 -28.84
CA GLY A 3 30.76 -22.71 -27.42
C GLY A 3 30.02 -21.48 -26.90
N THR A 4 28.68 -21.50 -26.95
CA THR A 4 27.88 -20.42 -26.34
C THR A 4 26.53 -20.88 -25.77
N TRP A 5 26.40 -22.11 -25.27
CA TRP A 5 25.10 -22.61 -24.78
C TRP A 5 24.86 -22.46 -23.26
N LYS A 6 25.82 -21.95 -22.48
CA LYS A 6 25.65 -21.82 -21.01
C LYS A 6 25.13 -20.45 -20.53
N GLN A 7 24.94 -19.46 -21.39
CA GLN A 7 24.42 -18.14 -20.98
C GLN A 7 22.93 -17.92 -21.32
N ALA A 8 22.30 -18.83 -22.06
CA ALA A 8 20.88 -18.71 -22.40
C ALA A 8 19.93 -19.10 -21.25
N VAL A 9 20.44 -19.62 -20.12
CA VAL A 9 19.63 -20.00 -18.95
C VAL A 9 19.47 -18.88 -17.91
N THR A 10 20.19 -17.76 -18.03
CA THR A 10 20.11 -16.67 -17.03
C THR A 10 19.18 -15.53 -17.45
N ALA A 11 18.78 -15.44 -18.72
CA ALA A 11 17.94 -14.33 -19.22
C ALA A 11 16.46 -14.69 -19.45
N VAL A 12 16.07 -15.97 -19.33
CA VAL A 12 14.70 -16.44 -19.55
C VAL A 12 13.93 -16.67 -18.23
N GLU A 13 14.58 -16.48 -17.08
CA GLU A 13 13.92 -16.20 -15.79
C GLU A 13 13.37 -14.76 -15.75
N LYS A 14 12.89 -14.30 -16.89
CA LYS A 14 12.08 -13.11 -17.09
C LYS A 14 10.79 -13.38 -16.33
N GLN A 15 10.78 -12.95 -15.06
CA GLN A 15 9.72 -13.12 -14.07
C GLN A 15 8.35 -13.23 -14.75
N ARG A 16 7.59 -14.29 -14.44
CA ARG A 16 6.16 -14.33 -14.79
C ARG A 16 5.58 -12.96 -14.46
N PRO A 17 4.96 -12.25 -15.42
CA PRO A 17 4.44 -10.91 -15.14
C PRO A 17 3.55 -10.99 -13.90
N LEU A 18 3.90 -10.24 -12.86
CA LEU A 18 3.09 -10.23 -11.65
C LEU A 18 1.77 -9.55 -12.01
N VAL A 19 0.68 -10.32 -12.10
CA VAL A 19 -0.62 -9.80 -12.58
C VAL A 19 -1.06 -8.64 -11.69
N ARG A 20 -1.02 -8.83 -10.37
CA ARG A 20 -1.23 -7.79 -9.36
C ARG A 20 0.03 -7.60 -8.54
N ASN A 21 0.63 -6.42 -8.62
CA ASN A 21 1.76 -6.09 -7.77
C ASN A 21 1.80 -4.60 -7.46
N ALA A 22 2.33 -4.30 -6.28
CA ALA A 22 2.55 -2.94 -5.82
C ALA A 22 3.91 -2.84 -5.13
N ALA A 23 4.57 -1.70 -5.31
CA ALA A 23 5.77 -1.35 -4.54
C ALA A 23 5.52 -0.05 -3.76
N PHE A 24 6.01 0.01 -2.54
CA PHE A 24 6.00 1.23 -1.74
C PHE A 24 6.91 2.30 -2.36
N VAL A 25 6.47 3.57 -2.30
CA VAL A 25 7.25 4.73 -2.75
C VAL A 25 7.52 5.69 -1.60
N ALA A 26 6.47 6.15 -0.90
CA ALA A 26 6.58 7.12 0.18
C ALA A 26 5.38 7.06 1.13
N GLN A 27 5.52 7.61 2.34
CA GLN A 27 4.40 7.88 3.24
C GLN A 27 4.63 9.14 4.06
N SER A 28 3.56 9.87 4.34
CA SER A 28 3.52 11.04 5.22
C SER A 28 2.59 10.74 6.39
N VAL A 29 3.17 10.53 7.58
CA VAL A 29 2.47 10.17 8.81
C VAL A 29 3.16 10.89 9.97
N PRO A 30 2.43 11.68 10.77
CA PRO A 30 2.96 12.22 12.02
C PRO A 30 3.53 11.12 12.91
N SER A 31 4.75 11.29 13.41
CA SER A 31 5.37 10.35 14.36
C SER A 31 4.75 10.43 15.75
N VAL A 32 4.08 11.55 16.06
CA VAL A 32 3.35 11.79 17.30
C VAL A 32 1.96 12.35 17.00
N MET A 33 0.94 11.84 17.68
CA MET A 33 -0.45 12.25 17.56
C MET A 33 -1.08 12.40 18.94
N GLN A 34 -2.07 13.27 19.07
CA GLN A 34 -2.88 13.42 20.28
C GLN A 34 -4.04 12.43 20.26
N ALA A 35 -4.34 11.86 21.42
CA ALA A 35 -5.36 10.83 21.59
C ALA A 35 -6.74 11.31 21.09
N GLY A 36 -7.39 10.46 20.29
CA GLY A 36 -8.72 10.74 19.72
C GLY A 36 -8.79 11.84 18.66
N LYS A 37 -7.65 12.47 18.28
CA LYS A 37 -7.62 13.48 17.21
C LYS A 37 -7.48 12.83 15.84
N SER A 38 -7.99 13.52 14.83
CA SER A 38 -7.88 13.08 13.43
C SER A 38 -6.72 13.77 12.71
N TYR A 39 -6.05 13.01 11.83
CA TYR A 39 -4.87 13.45 11.08
C TYR A 39 -5.01 13.06 9.62
N ALA A 40 -4.64 13.98 8.73
CA ALA A 40 -4.44 13.67 7.32
C ALA A 40 -3.11 12.93 7.16
N VAL A 41 -3.14 11.79 6.48
CA VAL A 41 -1.98 10.97 6.17
C VAL A 41 -1.98 10.62 4.69
N SER A 42 -0.82 10.24 4.17
CA SER A 42 -0.74 9.74 2.81
C SER A 42 0.26 8.61 2.64
N ILE A 43 -0.02 7.73 1.69
CA ILE A 43 0.87 6.65 1.27
C ILE A 43 0.89 6.63 -0.25
N THR A 44 2.08 6.66 -0.83
CA THR A 44 2.30 6.56 -2.27
C THR A 44 2.78 5.15 -2.62
N MET A 45 2.04 4.51 -3.53
CA MET A 45 2.35 3.18 -4.06
C MET A 45 2.56 3.26 -5.56
N ARG A 46 3.41 2.38 -6.10
CA ARG A 46 3.62 2.19 -7.54
C ARG A 46 2.94 0.91 -7.98
N ASN A 47 2.18 0.97 -9.08
CA ASN A 47 1.70 -0.23 -9.76
C ASN A 47 2.87 -0.88 -10.50
N THR A 48 3.31 -2.02 -9.99
CA THR A 48 4.42 -2.81 -10.57
C THR A 48 3.92 -4.10 -11.21
N GLY A 49 2.59 -4.27 -11.30
CA GLY A 49 1.98 -5.38 -11.99
C GLY A 49 1.54 -5.04 -13.41
N THR A 50 0.75 -5.91 -14.02
CA THR A 50 0.23 -5.72 -15.39
C THR A 50 -1.24 -5.31 -15.44
N THR A 51 -1.96 -5.36 -14.32
CA THR A 51 -3.37 -4.93 -14.26
C THR A 51 -3.52 -3.48 -13.84
N ASN A 52 -4.40 -2.74 -14.52
CA ASN A 52 -4.80 -1.39 -14.15
C ASN A 52 -5.52 -1.39 -12.79
N TRP A 53 -5.19 -0.44 -11.92
CA TRP A 53 -5.99 -0.20 -10.72
C TRP A 53 -7.10 0.79 -11.08
N GLY A 54 -8.32 0.28 -11.18
CA GLY A 54 -9.50 1.10 -11.37
C GLY A 54 -9.93 1.79 -10.07
N TRP A 55 -10.77 2.80 -10.21
CA TRP A 55 -11.35 3.55 -9.10
C TRP A 55 -12.11 2.67 -8.10
N GLU A 56 -12.84 1.68 -8.61
CA GLU A 56 -13.57 0.69 -7.84
C GLU A 56 -12.68 -0.53 -7.56
N GLY A 57 -12.75 -1.02 -6.33
CA GLY A 57 -12.13 -2.28 -5.92
C GLY A 57 -10.70 -2.17 -5.41
N TYR A 58 -9.86 -1.27 -5.90
CA TYR A 58 -8.48 -1.13 -5.40
C TYR A 58 -8.38 -0.15 -4.23
N LYS A 59 -7.74 -0.57 -3.15
CA LYS A 59 -7.63 0.21 -1.90
C LYS A 59 -6.29 -0.06 -1.23
N LEU A 60 -5.95 0.75 -0.23
CA LEU A 60 -5.08 0.31 0.85
C LEU A 60 -5.93 -0.29 1.96
N GLY A 61 -5.46 -1.36 2.55
CA GLY A 61 -6.01 -1.90 3.78
C GLY A 61 -4.95 -1.95 4.88
N SER A 62 -5.38 -1.67 6.10
CA SER A 62 -4.53 -1.65 7.27
C SER A 62 -3.97 -3.04 7.57
N GLN A 63 -2.79 -3.07 8.18
CA GLN A 63 -2.06 -4.28 8.55
C GLN A 63 -1.72 -4.28 10.05
N VAL A 64 -1.22 -5.42 10.51
CA VAL A 64 -0.81 -5.69 11.89
C VAL A 64 -1.96 -5.57 12.91
N PRO A 65 -2.96 -6.47 12.88
CA PRO A 65 -3.22 -7.49 11.85
C PRO A 65 -3.93 -6.90 10.62
N ALA A 66 -4.13 -7.72 9.58
CA ALA A 66 -4.95 -7.31 8.44
C ALA A 66 -6.34 -6.84 8.92
N ASP A 67 -6.85 -5.78 8.29
CA ASP A 67 -8.16 -5.18 8.60
C ASP A 67 -8.26 -4.50 9.99
N SER A 68 -7.12 -4.22 10.63
CA SER A 68 -7.07 -3.46 11.89
C SER A 68 -7.78 -2.11 11.79
N THR A 69 -8.60 -1.77 12.78
CA THR A 69 -9.33 -0.49 12.85
C THR A 69 -8.77 0.45 13.92
N ILE A 70 -7.57 0.19 14.43
CA ILE A 70 -6.89 1.00 15.47
C ILE A 70 -6.89 2.50 15.12
N TRP A 71 -6.74 2.82 13.84
CA TRP A 71 -6.67 4.19 13.31
C TRP A 71 -8.03 4.74 12.85
N GLY A 72 -9.14 4.15 13.32
CA GLY A 72 -10.52 4.53 13.00
C GLY A 72 -11.04 4.01 11.65
N THR A 73 -10.16 3.46 10.80
CA THR A 73 -10.54 2.84 9.53
C THR A 73 -9.59 1.70 9.18
N GLY A 74 -10.13 0.66 8.52
CA GLY A 74 -9.35 -0.43 7.94
C GLY A 74 -9.09 -0.27 6.44
N ARG A 75 -9.62 0.79 5.81
CA ARG A 75 -9.54 1.02 4.36
C ARG A 75 -9.23 2.48 4.03
N ALA A 76 -8.38 2.67 3.04
CA ALA A 76 -8.23 3.94 2.34
C ALA A 76 -8.45 3.70 0.85
N THR A 77 -9.44 4.39 0.27
CA THR A 77 -9.79 4.22 -1.14
C THR A 77 -8.73 4.83 -2.05
N LEU A 78 -8.53 4.22 -3.20
CA LEU A 78 -7.66 4.77 -4.25
C LEU A 78 -8.16 6.15 -4.67
N ASN A 79 -9.43 6.24 -5.10
CA ASN A 79 -9.97 7.42 -5.78
C ASN A 79 -11.42 7.70 -5.35
N THR A 80 -11.88 8.91 -5.67
CA THR A 80 -13.28 9.36 -5.54
C THR A 80 -14.00 9.48 -6.89
N SER A 81 -13.32 9.15 -8.01
CA SER A 81 -13.85 9.33 -9.37
C SER A 81 -13.64 8.10 -10.28
N PRO A 82 -14.64 7.71 -11.10
CA PRO A 82 -14.54 6.65 -12.09
C PRO A 82 -13.46 6.81 -13.17
N SER A 83 -13.09 8.05 -13.49
CA SER A 83 -12.11 8.35 -14.54
C SER A 83 -10.65 8.12 -14.12
N GLU A 84 -10.39 7.90 -12.83
CA GLU A 84 -9.04 7.77 -12.32
C GLU A 84 -8.59 6.31 -12.32
N ILE A 85 -7.57 6.02 -13.14
CA ILE A 85 -7.02 4.68 -13.36
C ILE A 85 -5.50 4.76 -13.19
N VAL A 86 -4.93 3.85 -12.39
CA VAL A 86 -3.48 3.74 -12.22
C VAL A 86 -2.96 2.62 -13.11
N LEU A 87 -2.32 3.00 -14.21
CA LEU A 87 -1.75 2.08 -15.19
C LEU A 87 -0.46 1.41 -14.66
N PRO A 88 -0.06 0.26 -15.21
CA PRO A 88 1.26 -0.33 -14.98
C PRO A 88 2.39 0.70 -15.07
N GLY A 89 3.26 0.70 -14.07
CA GLY A 89 4.39 1.62 -13.96
C GLY A 89 4.07 2.96 -13.31
N GLN A 90 2.80 3.36 -13.20
CA GLN A 90 2.39 4.62 -12.57
C GLN A 90 2.35 4.54 -11.04
N THR A 91 2.43 5.71 -10.40
CA THR A 91 2.31 5.87 -8.95
C THR A 91 1.00 6.52 -8.57
N LYS A 92 0.47 6.15 -7.40
CA LYS A 92 -0.71 6.77 -6.79
C LYS A 92 -0.46 7.08 -5.33
N THR A 93 -0.78 8.31 -4.96
CA THR A 93 -0.85 8.74 -3.56
C THR A 93 -2.28 8.57 -3.06
N PHE A 94 -2.45 7.69 -2.08
CA PHE A 94 -3.65 7.55 -1.28
C PHE A 94 -3.58 8.59 -0.17
N ALA A 95 -4.49 9.57 -0.18
CA ALA A 95 -4.62 10.56 0.88
C ALA A 95 -5.91 10.28 1.65
N PHE A 96 -5.81 10.14 2.97
CA PHE A 96 -6.94 9.77 3.81
C PHE A 96 -6.77 10.31 5.23
N THR A 97 -7.88 10.31 5.97
CA THR A 97 -7.91 10.72 7.37
C THR A 97 -7.90 9.50 8.27
N VAL A 98 -7.09 9.54 9.31
CA VAL A 98 -7.09 8.56 10.40
C VAL A 98 -7.47 9.24 11.71
N THR A 99 -7.99 8.47 12.66
CA THR A 99 -8.23 8.91 14.04
C THR A 99 -7.29 8.16 14.96
N ALA A 100 -6.49 8.90 15.73
CA ALA A 100 -5.58 8.31 16.71
C ALA A 100 -6.37 7.59 17.81
N PRO A 101 -5.87 6.44 18.31
CA PRO A 101 -6.42 5.77 19.50
C PRO A 101 -6.69 6.74 20.66
N SER A 102 -7.71 6.45 21.46
CA SER A 102 -8.07 7.29 22.63
C SER A 102 -7.15 7.04 23.85
N THR A 103 -6.37 5.97 23.84
CA THR A 103 -5.41 5.64 24.90
C THR A 103 -4.00 6.01 24.43
N PRO A 104 -3.21 6.75 25.23
CA PRO A 104 -1.80 6.96 24.93
C PRO A 104 -1.03 5.64 24.84
N GLY A 105 -0.06 5.59 23.94
CA GLY A 105 0.71 4.39 23.67
C GLY A 105 1.44 4.48 22.34
N THR A 106 2.18 3.43 21.99
CA THR A 106 2.81 3.32 20.68
C THR A 106 2.03 2.32 19.84
N TYR A 107 1.61 2.74 18.65
CA TYR A 107 0.72 1.96 17.79
C TYR A 107 1.37 1.70 16.42
N PRO A 108 1.26 0.46 15.90
CA PRO A 108 1.76 0.14 14.58
C PRO A 108 0.91 0.84 13.51
N PHE A 109 1.58 1.38 12.48
CA PHE A 109 0.95 1.94 11.30
C PHE A 109 1.59 1.31 10.06
N GLN A 110 0.85 0.44 9.39
CA GLN A 110 1.27 -0.23 8.17
C GLN A 110 0.06 -0.51 7.29
N TRP A 111 0.24 -0.38 5.97
CA TRP A 111 -0.83 -0.57 4.99
C TRP A 111 -0.34 -1.36 3.79
N ARG A 112 -1.25 -2.05 3.11
CA ARG A 112 -0.95 -2.83 1.90
C ARG A 112 -2.06 -2.65 0.88
N VAL A 113 -1.69 -2.67 -0.40
CA VAL A 113 -2.69 -2.61 -1.48
C VAL A 113 -3.48 -3.92 -1.52
N LEU A 114 -4.78 -3.81 -1.74
CA LEU A 114 -5.67 -4.93 -2.04
C LEU A 114 -6.60 -4.61 -3.20
N GLN A 115 -7.09 -5.65 -3.83
CA GLN A 115 -8.35 -5.60 -4.56
C GLN A 115 -9.43 -6.21 -3.66
N GLU A 116 -10.41 -5.40 -3.28
CA GLU A 116 -11.49 -5.77 -2.36
C GLU A 116 -12.22 -7.02 -2.86
N GLY A 117 -12.44 -7.97 -1.95
CA GLY A 117 -13.07 -9.26 -2.25
C GLY A 117 -12.21 -10.22 -3.09
N VAL A 118 -10.98 -9.85 -3.45
CA VAL A 118 -10.09 -10.68 -4.28
C VAL A 118 -8.82 -11.06 -3.52
N GLU A 119 -7.87 -10.15 -3.33
CA GLU A 119 -6.60 -10.47 -2.69
C GLU A 119 -5.83 -9.23 -2.19
N TRP A 120 -4.91 -9.47 -1.25
CA TRP A 120 -3.86 -8.55 -0.86
C TRP A 120 -2.62 -8.78 -1.73
N PHE A 121 -2.01 -7.72 -2.26
CA PHE A 121 -0.87 -7.87 -3.17
C PHE A 121 0.20 -6.81 -2.98
N GLY A 122 1.37 -7.06 -3.57
CA GLY A 122 2.54 -6.19 -3.42
C GLY A 122 3.16 -6.20 -2.03
N THR A 123 4.18 -5.38 -1.84
CA THR A 123 4.81 -5.17 -0.53
C THR A 123 3.95 -4.22 0.31
N ALA A 124 3.80 -4.51 1.60
CA ALA A 124 3.25 -3.53 2.54
C ALA A 124 4.17 -2.29 2.64
N SER A 125 3.64 -1.17 3.09
CA SER A 125 4.45 -0.02 3.48
C SER A 125 5.41 -0.39 4.63
N PRO A 126 6.50 0.36 4.84
CA PRO A 126 7.30 0.20 6.04
C PRO A 126 6.45 0.38 7.30
N LEU A 127 6.61 -0.53 8.27
CA LEU A 127 5.95 -0.44 9.56
C LEU A 127 6.48 0.79 10.32
N LEU A 128 5.58 1.72 10.64
CA LEU A 128 5.87 2.82 11.56
C LEU A 128 5.35 2.51 12.96
N GLN A 129 6.05 3.01 13.96
CA GLN A 129 5.60 3.06 15.35
C GLN A 129 5.21 4.51 15.64
N VAL A 130 3.90 4.77 15.76
CA VAL A 130 3.37 6.12 15.99
C VAL A 130 3.05 6.28 17.46
N SER A 131 3.60 7.34 18.08
CA SER A 131 3.33 7.67 19.48
C SER A 131 2.01 8.43 19.60
N VAL A 132 1.09 7.92 20.39
CA VAL A 132 -0.14 8.60 20.79
C VAL A 132 0.06 9.14 22.20
N VAL A 133 -0.12 10.45 22.36
CA VAL A 133 0.02 11.19 23.61
C VAL A 133 -1.29 11.86 23.99
N GLN A 134 -1.40 12.38 25.22
CA GLN A 134 -2.57 13.16 25.64
C GLN A 134 -2.66 14.50 24.90
#